data_AF-N6TQI9-F1
#
_entry.id   AF-N6TQI9-F1
#
_cell.length_a   1.000
_cell.length_b   1.000
_cell.length_c   1.000
_cell.angle_alpha   90.00
_cell.angle_beta   90.00
_cell.angle_gamma   90.00
#
_symmetry.space_group_name_H-M   'P 1'
#
loop_
_entity.id
_entity.type
_entity.pdbx_description
1 polymer ?
#
loop_
_entity_poly.entity_id
_entity_poly.type
_entity_poly.pdbx_seq_one_letter_code
_entity_poly.pdbx_strand_id
1 'polypeptide(L)'
;MVASTTNNAARKVILVERKKQIEEKLAKCNHDLRALCIQEAELTGITPPEMPLEIGETPPTIRRKVGTAFQLNENLVNNSNKDQLVTNLELEIQLHMKLRDAALGLSGEGNISKTVKRQHRAEYQKHKEQVKALEEKLALLKEKTAFEQIKQKKKSRIPDPQADIK
;
A
#
# COMPACT_ATOMS: atom_id res chain seq x y z
N MET A 1 -6.22 -23.23 71.16
CA MET A 1 -7.07 -22.84 70.02
C MET A 1 -6.45 -21.78 69.08
N VAL A 2 -5.35 -21.10 69.44
CA VAL A 2 -4.78 -19.99 68.65
C VAL A 2 -3.95 -20.45 67.43
N ALA A 3 -3.29 -21.62 67.51
CA ALA A 3 -2.39 -22.12 66.47
C ALA A 3 -3.06 -22.58 65.15
N SER A 4 -4.35 -22.97 65.19
CA SER A 4 -5.08 -23.36 63.98
C SER A 4 -5.60 -22.14 63.20
N THR A 5 -5.91 -21.04 63.90
CA THR A 5 -6.41 -19.79 63.31
C THR A 5 -5.30 -19.07 62.52
N THR A 6 -4.06 -19.12 63.00
CA THR A 6 -2.89 -18.53 62.32
C THR A 6 -2.54 -19.26 61.02
N ASN A 7 -2.63 -20.59 61.00
CA ASN A 7 -2.43 -21.40 59.79
C ASN A 7 -3.49 -21.11 58.71
N ASN A 8 -4.74 -20.90 59.11
CA ASN A 8 -5.81 -20.54 58.17
C ASN A 8 -5.64 -19.12 57.62
N ALA A 9 -5.18 -18.17 58.44
CA ALA A 9 -4.89 -16.81 58.00
C ALA A 9 -3.72 -16.78 56.99
N ALA A 10 -2.64 -17.52 57.26
CA ALA A 10 -1.50 -17.64 56.34
C ALA A 10 -1.92 -18.28 55.00
N ARG A 11 -2.72 -19.35 55.06
CA ARG A 11 -3.28 -20.00 53.86
C ARG A 11 -4.17 -19.06 53.05
N LYS A 12 -4.97 -18.22 53.70
CA LYS A 12 -5.82 -17.23 53.03
C LYS A 12 -4.98 -16.19 52.29
N VAL A 13 -3.91 -15.69 52.89
CA VAL A 13 -2.99 -14.73 52.25
C VAL A 13 -2.34 -15.34 51.00
N ILE A 14 -1.85 -16.59 51.09
CA ILE A 14 -1.26 -17.30 49.94
C ILE A 14 -2.28 -17.48 48.80
N LEU A 15 -3.53 -17.83 49.13
CA LEU A 15 -4.59 -17.99 48.13
C LEU A 15 -4.98 -16.66 47.48
N VAL A 16 -5.02 -15.56 48.24
CA VAL A 16 -5.29 -14.21 47.72
C VAL A 16 -4.17 -13.77 46.78
N GLU A 17 -2.91 -14.00 47.16
CA GLU A 17 -1.76 -13.66 46.32
C GLU A 17 -1.76 -14.48 45.02
N ARG A 18 -2.03 -15.80 45.13
CA ARG A 18 -2.14 -16.66 43.94
C ARG A 18 -3.31 -16.25 43.04
N LYS A 19 -4.45 -15.85 43.62
CA LYS A 19 -5.59 -15.32 42.86
C LYS A 19 -5.19 -14.06 42.10
N LYS A 20 -4.54 -13.11 42.78
CA LYS A 20 -4.05 -11.86 42.19
C LYS A 20 -3.09 -12.10 41.02
N GLN A 21 -2.13 -13.00 41.19
CA GLN A 21 -1.19 -13.37 40.13
C GLN A 21 -1.88 -14.00 38.90
N ILE A 22 -2.94 -14.79 39.13
CA ILE A 22 -3.73 -15.38 38.04
C ILE A 22 -4.54 -14.30 37.33
N GLU A 23 -5.16 -13.38 38.06
CA GLU A 23 -5.93 -12.25 37.52
C GLU A 23 -5.04 -11.31 36.69
N GLU A 24 -3.84 -10.99 37.17
CA GLU A 24 -2.87 -10.17 36.42
C GLU A 24 -2.43 -10.85 35.11
N LYS A 25 -2.15 -12.15 35.14
CA LYS A 25 -1.81 -12.91 33.92
C LYS A 25 -2.97 -12.95 32.93
N LEU A 26 -4.18 -13.14 33.42
CA LEU A 26 -5.39 -13.17 32.60
C LEU A 26 -5.65 -11.80 31.96
N ALA A 27 -5.49 -10.71 32.72
CA ALA A 27 -5.62 -9.35 32.20
C ALA A 27 -4.60 -9.06 31.09
N LYS A 28 -3.35 -9.48 31.28
CA LYS A 28 -2.31 -9.36 30.26
C LYS A 28 -2.66 -10.13 28.99
N CYS A 29 -3.03 -11.41 29.10
CA CYS A 29 -3.43 -12.21 27.94
C CYS A 29 -4.63 -11.62 27.19
N ASN A 30 -5.62 -11.10 27.91
CA ASN A 30 -6.76 -10.44 27.29
C ASN A 30 -6.37 -9.15 26.56
N HIS A 31 -5.45 -8.36 27.12
CA HIS A 31 -4.95 -7.16 26.45
C HIS A 31 -4.21 -7.49 25.15
N ASP A 32 -3.31 -8.47 25.19
CA ASP A 32 -2.55 -8.92 24.02
C ASP A 32 -3.49 -9.48 22.94
N LEU A 33 -4.50 -10.27 23.34
CA LEU A 33 -5.52 -10.80 22.44
C LEU A 33 -6.36 -9.68 21.79
N ARG A 34 -6.75 -8.66 22.54
CA ARG A 34 -7.46 -7.49 21.99
C ARG A 34 -6.61 -6.78 20.94
N ALA A 35 -5.33 -6.55 21.22
CA ALA A 35 -4.43 -5.89 20.28
C ALA A 35 -4.31 -6.68 18.97
N LEU A 36 -4.16 -8.00 19.05
CA LEU A 36 -4.13 -8.89 17.89
C LEU A 36 -5.44 -8.84 17.10
N CYS A 37 -6.58 -8.97 17.77
CA CYS A 37 -7.88 -8.94 17.08
C CYS A 37 -8.15 -7.58 16.42
N ILE A 38 -7.64 -6.47 16.96
CA ILE A 38 -7.69 -5.14 16.31
C ILE A 38 -6.82 -5.13 15.05
N GLN A 39 -5.57 -5.59 15.13
CA GLN A 39 -4.67 -5.68 13.98
C GLN A 39 -5.23 -6.57 12.87
N GLU A 40 -5.80 -7.72 13.24
CA GLU A 40 -6.47 -8.63 12.31
C GLU A 40 -7.70 -7.98 11.68
N ALA A 41 -8.52 -7.24 12.45
CA ALA A 41 -9.65 -6.50 11.92
C ALA A 41 -9.22 -5.36 10.98
N GLU A 42 -8.06 -4.73 11.20
CA GLU A 42 -7.50 -3.75 10.25
C GLU A 42 -7.13 -4.41 8.91
N LEU A 43 -6.67 -5.66 8.91
CA LEU A 43 -6.28 -6.41 7.71
C LEU A 43 -7.48 -7.06 7.00
N THR A 44 -8.41 -7.62 7.77
CA THR A 44 -9.53 -8.41 7.26
C THR A 44 -10.81 -7.59 7.11
N GLY A 45 -10.96 -6.51 7.87
CA GLY A 45 -12.18 -5.70 7.93
C GLY A 45 -13.31 -6.32 8.76
N ILE A 46 -13.05 -7.43 9.48
CA ILE A 46 -14.03 -8.12 10.33
C ILE A 46 -13.44 -8.25 11.74
N THR A 47 -14.17 -7.77 12.75
CA THR A 47 -13.80 -7.98 14.17
C THR A 47 -14.60 -9.15 14.73
N PRO A 48 -13.94 -10.16 15.34
CA PRO A 48 -14.64 -11.28 15.98
C PRO A 48 -15.55 -10.81 17.13
N PRO A 49 -16.77 -11.36 17.28
CA PRO A 49 -17.66 -11.04 18.41
C PRO A 49 -17.15 -11.58 19.76
N GLU A 50 -16.22 -12.53 19.72
CA GLU A 50 -15.56 -13.16 20.88
C GLU A 50 -14.35 -12.36 21.39
N MET A 51 -14.08 -11.17 20.83
CA MET A 51 -13.08 -10.28 21.42
C MET A 51 -13.50 -10.01 22.88
N PRO A 52 -12.62 -10.18 23.88
CA PRO A 52 -13.00 -10.01 25.27
C PRO A 52 -13.28 -8.53 25.51
N LEU A 53 -14.50 -8.06 25.24
CA LEU A 53 -14.93 -6.68 25.40
C LEU A 53 -15.33 -6.46 26.87
N GLU A 54 -14.98 -5.30 27.43
CA GLU A 54 -15.55 -4.87 28.71
C GLU A 54 -17.07 -4.72 28.56
N ILE A 55 -17.83 -5.02 29.63
CA ILE A 55 -19.30 -4.99 29.61
C ILE A 55 -19.76 -3.56 29.31
N GLY A 56 -20.17 -3.30 28.07
CA GLY A 56 -20.74 -2.01 27.63
C GLY A 56 -20.06 -1.32 26.45
N GLU A 57 -18.96 -1.84 25.90
CA GLU A 57 -18.33 -1.24 24.71
C GLU A 57 -18.95 -1.72 23.40
N THR A 58 -19.45 -0.80 22.59
CA THR A 58 -19.91 -1.09 21.22
C THR A 58 -18.72 -1.47 20.34
N PRO A 59 -18.80 -2.54 19.53
CA PRO A 59 -17.69 -2.96 18.67
C PRO A 59 -17.25 -1.81 17.75
N PRO A 60 -15.96 -1.44 17.73
CA PRO A 60 -15.49 -0.39 16.84
C PRO A 60 -15.64 -0.83 15.38
N THR A 61 -16.25 0.02 14.56
CA THR A 61 -16.30 -0.20 13.11
C THR A 61 -14.91 0.07 12.52
N ILE A 62 -14.04 -0.93 12.51
CA ILE A 62 -12.69 -0.83 11.98
C ILE A 62 -12.76 -0.95 10.45
N ARG A 63 -12.45 0.13 9.74
CA ARG A 63 -12.29 0.11 8.27
C ARG A 63 -10.96 -0.53 7.91
N ARG A 64 -11.01 -1.54 7.02
CA ARG A 64 -9.84 -2.25 6.47
C ARG A 64 -8.79 -1.25 5.94
N LYS A 65 -7.57 -1.29 6.46
CA LYS A 65 -6.43 -0.54 5.90
C LYS A 65 -5.98 -1.24 4.63
N VAL A 66 -6.45 -0.77 3.49
CA VAL A 66 -5.93 -1.21 2.20
C VAL A 66 -4.59 -0.49 2.00
N GLY A 67 -3.50 -1.16 2.36
CA GLY A 67 -2.16 -0.73 1.94
C GLY A 67 -2.13 -0.69 0.41
N THR A 68 -1.51 0.35 -0.16
CA THR A 68 -1.26 0.40 -1.60
C THR A 68 -0.35 -0.79 -1.97
N ALA A 69 -0.91 -1.81 -2.63
CA ALA A 69 -0.20 -3.05 -2.98
C ALA A 69 0.87 -2.88 -4.08
N PHE A 70 1.36 -1.66 -4.33
CA PHE A 70 2.32 -1.38 -5.37
C PHE A 70 3.63 -0.90 -4.74
N GLN A 71 4.65 -1.75 -4.81
CA GLN A 71 6.03 -1.36 -4.58
C GLN A 71 6.48 -0.53 -5.80
N LEU A 72 6.82 0.74 -5.57
CA LEU A 72 7.55 1.52 -6.56
C LEU A 72 8.94 0.89 -6.73
N ASN A 73 9.31 0.53 -7.97
CA ASN A 73 10.58 -0.13 -8.25
C ASN A 73 11.79 0.77 -7.89
N GLU A 74 12.65 0.31 -6.98
CA GLU A 74 13.82 1.04 -6.46
C GLU A 74 14.98 1.22 -7.48
N ASN A 75 14.86 0.68 -8.69
CA ASN A 75 15.92 0.71 -9.71
C ASN A 75 16.13 2.09 -10.38
N LEU A 76 15.65 3.18 -9.79
CA LEU A 76 15.52 4.48 -10.47
C LEU A 76 16.76 5.39 -10.38
N VAL A 77 17.82 5.01 -9.70
CA VAL A 77 18.88 5.99 -9.37
C VAL A 77 19.96 6.15 -10.45
N ASN A 78 20.19 5.17 -11.33
CA ASN A 78 21.36 5.20 -12.20
C ASN A 78 21.00 4.78 -13.63
N ASN A 79 20.84 5.74 -14.56
CA ASN A 79 21.19 5.63 -16.01
C ASN A 79 20.56 6.76 -16.84
N SER A 80 21.38 7.72 -17.29
CA SER A 80 21.19 8.63 -18.43
C SER A 80 19.79 9.24 -18.69
N ASN A 81 19.69 10.55 -18.41
CA ASN A 81 18.55 11.48 -18.43
C ASN A 81 17.46 11.34 -19.54
N LYS A 82 17.75 10.71 -20.69
CA LYS A 82 16.77 10.55 -21.80
C LYS A 82 16.07 9.20 -21.76
N ASP A 83 16.83 8.13 -21.50
CA ASP A 83 16.23 6.82 -21.28
C ASP A 83 15.42 6.84 -19.99
N GLN A 84 15.91 7.53 -18.96
CA GLN A 84 15.14 7.85 -17.75
C GLN A 84 13.81 8.55 -18.02
N LEU A 85 13.74 9.51 -18.96
CA LEU A 85 12.48 10.21 -19.24
C LEU A 85 11.47 9.28 -19.90
N VAL A 86 11.92 8.43 -20.83
CA VAL A 86 11.05 7.44 -21.48
C VAL A 86 10.59 6.39 -20.47
N THR A 87 11.49 5.85 -19.65
CA THR A 87 11.12 4.87 -18.61
C THR A 87 10.21 5.47 -17.54
N ASN A 88 10.43 6.73 -17.14
CA ASN A 88 9.52 7.44 -16.23
C ASN A 88 8.11 7.59 -16.81
N LEU A 89 7.99 7.91 -18.10
CA LEU A 89 6.68 8.01 -18.75
C LEU A 89 6.00 6.64 -18.90
N GLU A 90 6.76 5.59 -19.22
CA GLU A 90 6.25 4.22 -19.27
C GLU A 90 5.72 3.78 -17.89
N LEU A 91 6.42 4.15 -16.82
CA LEU A 91 5.98 3.90 -15.44
C LEU A 91 4.72 4.69 -15.09
N GLU A 92 4.67 5.98 -15.45
CA GLU A 92 3.50 6.83 -15.20
C GLU A 92 2.25 6.30 -15.93
N ILE A 93 2.42 5.79 -17.16
CA ILE A 93 1.36 5.09 -17.91
C ILE A 93 0.89 3.85 -17.13
N GLN A 94 1.82 2.99 -16.71
CA GLN A 94 1.47 1.78 -15.96
C GLN A 94 0.72 2.12 -14.66
N LEU A 95 1.16 3.15 -13.94
CA LEU A 95 0.50 3.62 -12.73
C LEU A 95 -0.95 4.05 -13.03
N HIS A 96 -1.16 4.88 -14.05
CA HIS A 96 -2.51 5.32 -14.41
C HIS A 96 -3.40 4.18 -14.94
N MET A 97 -2.84 3.18 -15.63
CA MET A 97 -3.59 1.98 -16.00
C MET A 97 -4.07 1.21 -14.77
N LYS A 98 -3.21 1.04 -13.75
CA LYS A 98 -3.59 0.38 -12.49
C LYS A 98 -4.67 1.17 -11.73
N LEU A 99 -4.54 2.50 -11.66
CA LEU A 99 -5.53 3.36 -11.03
C LEU A 99 -6.88 3.32 -11.78
N ARG A 100 -6.84 3.33 -13.12
CA ARG A 100 -8.02 3.15 -13.97
C ARG A 100 -8.72 1.82 -13.67
N ASP A 101 -7.98 0.72 -13.65
CA ASP A 101 -8.55 -0.63 -13.44
C ASP A 101 -9.12 -0.77 -12.03
N ALA A 102 -8.45 -0.22 -11.02
CA ALA A 102 -8.96 -0.15 -9.66
C ALA A 102 -10.27 0.66 -9.57
N ALA A 103 -10.32 1.85 -10.18
CA ALA A 103 -11.53 2.68 -10.20
C ALA A 103 -12.70 1.99 -10.92
N LEU A 104 -12.42 1.24 -12.00
CA LEU A 104 -13.43 0.43 -12.70
C LEU A 104 -13.99 -0.69 -11.80
N GLY A 105 -13.09 -1.43 -11.13
CA GLY A 105 -13.46 -2.48 -10.18
C GLY A 105 -14.32 -1.95 -9.04
N LEU A 106 -13.87 -0.86 -8.41
CA LEU A 106 -14.60 -0.21 -7.31
C LEU A 106 -15.99 0.25 -7.74
N SER A 107 -16.14 0.83 -8.93
CA SER A 107 -17.47 1.22 -9.44
C SER A 107 -18.44 0.04 -9.62
N GLY A 108 -17.94 -1.19 -9.79
CA GLY A 108 -18.74 -2.40 -9.99
C GLY A 108 -19.20 -3.06 -8.69
N GLU A 109 -18.66 -2.67 -7.54
CA GLU A 109 -18.96 -3.32 -6.26
C GLU A 109 -20.40 -3.03 -5.79
N GLY A 110 -21.10 -4.06 -5.31
CA GLY A 110 -22.47 -3.96 -4.80
C GLY A 110 -22.60 -3.19 -3.48
N ASN A 111 -21.52 -3.09 -2.70
CA ASN A 111 -21.51 -2.62 -1.31
C ASN A 111 -21.21 -1.12 -1.14
N ILE A 112 -21.12 -0.33 -2.23
CA ILE A 112 -20.78 1.10 -2.16
C ILE A 112 -21.95 2.02 -2.57
N SER A 113 -22.02 3.20 -1.96
CA SER A 113 -23.06 4.21 -2.19
C SER A 113 -23.08 4.73 -3.63
N LYS A 114 -24.25 5.18 -4.11
CA LYS A 114 -24.44 5.78 -5.46
C LYS A 114 -23.47 6.95 -5.71
N THR A 115 -23.21 7.77 -4.69
CA THR A 115 -22.29 8.91 -4.79
C THR A 115 -20.85 8.43 -5.01
N VAL A 116 -20.43 7.41 -4.26
CA VAL A 116 -19.09 6.80 -4.35
C VAL A 116 -18.91 6.08 -5.70
N LYS A 117 -19.94 5.37 -6.17
CA LYS A 117 -19.95 4.80 -7.54
C LYS A 117 -19.76 5.86 -8.61
N ARG A 118 -20.45 7.00 -8.50
CA ARG A 118 -20.30 8.12 -9.44
C ARG A 118 -18.89 8.72 -9.38
N GLN A 119 -18.32 8.85 -8.19
CA GLN A 119 -16.95 9.31 -8.00
C GLN A 119 -15.95 8.37 -8.68
N HIS A 120 -16.03 7.06 -8.45
CA HIS A 120 -15.13 6.09 -9.08
C HIS A 120 -15.25 6.05 -10.61
N ARG A 121 -16.45 6.28 -11.18
CA ARG A 121 -16.61 6.44 -12.64
C ARG A 121 -15.90 7.68 -13.17
N ALA A 122 -15.95 8.80 -12.44
CA ALA A 122 -15.24 10.01 -12.80
C ALA A 122 -13.71 9.82 -12.71
N GLU A 123 -13.23 9.14 -11.65
CA GLU A 123 -11.82 8.77 -11.48
C GLU A 123 -11.33 7.84 -12.60
N TYR A 124 -12.15 6.84 -12.97
CA TYR A 124 -11.86 5.97 -14.11
C TYR A 124 -11.67 6.77 -15.41
N GLN A 125 -12.60 7.70 -15.70
CA GLN A 125 -12.52 8.51 -16.91
C GLN A 125 -11.28 9.42 -16.89
N LYS A 126 -10.99 10.05 -15.76
CA LYS A 126 -9.79 10.87 -15.56
C LYS A 126 -8.51 10.08 -15.84
N HIS A 127 -8.36 8.89 -15.25
CA HIS A 127 -7.17 8.07 -15.46
C HIS A 127 -7.08 7.52 -16.88
N LYS A 128 -8.21 7.20 -17.51
CA LYS A 128 -8.26 6.79 -18.92
C LYS A 128 -7.77 7.90 -19.87
N GLU A 129 -8.17 9.15 -19.62
CA GLU A 129 -7.69 10.31 -20.39
C GLU A 129 -6.20 10.56 -20.16
N GLN A 130 -5.74 10.44 -18.91
CA GLN A 130 -4.33 10.61 -18.57
C GLN A 130 -3.42 9.57 -19.23
N VAL A 131 -3.85 8.30 -19.30
CA VAL A 131 -3.12 7.24 -20.04
C VAL A 131 -2.93 7.64 -21.50
N LYS A 132 -4.00 8.09 -22.18
CA LYS A 132 -3.90 8.52 -23.59
C LYS A 132 -2.93 9.68 -23.78
N ALA A 133 -3.02 10.70 -22.94
CA ALA A 133 -2.14 11.87 -23.03
C ALA A 133 -0.66 11.50 -22.82
N LEU A 134 -0.37 10.57 -21.91
CA LEU A 134 0.99 10.09 -21.67
C LEU A 134 1.50 9.19 -22.80
N GLU A 135 0.65 8.34 -23.39
CA GLU A 135 0.98 7.53 -24.57
C GLU A 135 1.34 8.43 -25.78
N GLU A 136 0.56 9.48 -26.03
CA GLU A 136 0.86 10.48 -27.07
C GLU A 136 2.19 11.18 -26.82
N LYS A 137 2.45 11.61 -25.58
CA LYS A 137 3.72 12.24 -25.20
C LYS A 137 4.91 11.30 -25.39
N LEU A 138 4.74 10.03 -25.05
CA LEU A 138 5.76 9.00 -25.23
C LEU A 138 6.04 8.72 -26.71
N ALA A 139 5.00 8.65 -27.54
CA ALA A 139 5.14 8.50 -29.00
C ALA A 139 5.95 9.65 -29.60
N LEU A 140 5.59 10.90 -29.26
CA LEU A 140 6.31 12.09 -29.72
C LEU A 140 7.79 12.10 -29.30
N LEU A 141 8.11 11.63 -28.10
CA LEU A 141 9.50 11.52 -27.64
C LEU A 141 10.27 10.45 -28.39
N LYS A 142 9.65 9.30 -28.67
CA LYS A 142 10.26 8.21 -29.46
C LYS A 142 10.51 8.65 -30.92
N GLU A 143 9.62 9.42 -31.51
CA GLU A 143 9.83 9.99 -32.84
C GLU A 143 10.99 11.00 -32.84
N LYS A 144 11.00 11.94 -31.88
CA LYS A 144 12.08 12.94 -31.76
C LYS A 144 13.46 12.29 -31.58
N THR A 145 13.55 11.24 -30.77
CA THR A 145 14.83 10.53 -30.59
C THR A 145 15.26 9.80 -31.86
N ALA A 146 14.33 9.22 -32.61
CA ALA A 146 14.62 8.60 -33.91
C ALA A 146 15.13 9.62 -34.94
N PHE A 147 14.52 10.80 -35.04
CA PHE A 147 14.97 11.87 -35.95
C PHE A 147 16.38 12.39 -35.62
N GLU A 148 16.70 12.57 -34.33
CA GLU A 148 18.04 13.01 -33.89
C GLU A 148 19.13 11.99 -34.23
N GLN A 149 18.86 10.69 -34.05
CA GLN A 149 19.81 9.63 -34.42
C GLN A 149 20.11 9.62 -35.93
N ILE A 150 19.10 9.86 -36.77
CA ILE A 150 19.27 9.93 -38.24
C ILE A 150 20.14 11.15 -38.63
N LYS A 151 19.95 12.30 -37.97
CA LYS A 151 20.72 13.52 -38.23
C LYS A 151 22.20 13.39 -37.83
N GLN A 152 22.48 12.70 -36.72
CA GLN A 152 23.86 12.44 -36.27
C GLN A 152 24.60 11.47 -37.21
N LYS A 153 23.94 10.39 -37.68
CA LYS A 153 24.51 9.45 -38.67
C LYS A 153 24.84 10.10 -40.01
N LYS A 154 24.11 11.16 -40.42
CA LYS A 154 24.42 11.92 -41.65
C LYS A 154 25.63 12.86 -41.47
N LYS A 155 25.85 13.42 -40.27
CA LYS A 155 27.00 14.29 -39.97
C LYS A 155 28.33 13.54 -39.87
N SER A 156 28.32 12.27 -39.45
CA SER A 156 29.54 11.43 -39.36
C SER A 156 29.96 10.78 -40.69
N ARG A 157 29.26 11.06 -41.81
CA ARG A 157 29.47 10.42 -43.13
C ARG A 157 30.07 11.37 -44.18
N ILE A 158 30.79 12.43 -43.77
CA ILE A 158 31.56 13.27 -44.68
C ILE A 158 33.02 12.76 -44.60
N PRO A 159 33.55 12.03 -45.62
CA PRO A 159 34.96 11.69 -45.66
C PRO A 159 35.80 12.95 -45.89
N ASP A 160 36.90 13.08 -45.13
CA ASP A 160 37.89 14.13 -45.32
C ASP A 160 38.39 14.15 -46.77
N PRO A 161 38.51 15.33 -47.42
CA PRO A 161 39.17 15.43 -48.72
C PRO A 161 40.63 15.02 -48.57
N GLN A 162 40.98 13.93 -49.26
CA GLN A 162 42.32 13.37 -49.40
C GLN A 162 43.40 14.45 -49.53
N ALA A 163 44.31 14.50 -48.56
CA ALA A 163 45.52 15.30 -48.64
C ALA A 163 46.55 14.58 -49.52
N ASP A 164 46.50 14.82 -50.82
CA ASP A 164 47.58 14.48 -51.76
C ASP A 164 48.14 15.77 -52.36
N ILE A 165 49.22 16.30 -51.78
CA ILE A 165 50.08 17.27 -52.48
C ILE A 165 51.56 16.96 -52.19
N LYS A 166 52.18 16.37 -53.23
CA LYS A 166 53.59 16.40 -53.67
C LYS A 166 54.69 15.84 -52.79
#